data_AF-A0A0Q9NIF4-F1
#
_entry.id   AF-A0A0Q9NIF4-F1
#
_cell.length_a   1.000
_cell.length_b   1.000
_cell.length_c   1.000
_cell.angle_alpha   90.00
_cell.angle_beta   90.00
_cell.angle_gamma   90.00
#
_symmetry.space_group_name_H-M   'P 1'
#
loop_
_entity.id
_entity.type
_entity.pdbx_description
1 polymer ?
#
loop_
_entity_poly.entity_id
_entity_poly.type
_entity_poly.pdbx_seq_one_letter_code
_entity_poly.pdbx_strand_id
1 'polypeptide(L)'
;MKKNWKALAAIAAVLIIVAIAVVLINLRPGAQAAQPEPSADNGMVAGKFGFPVSKINIGEGGTKTAADGKTPTGYNGTCDSAVQAAANYTPTLVDVHLETWGTQKATLNSLAVPGPWLETVLLPGTIISDAKAQGTALKTFGGGWMDQADVKAGGLYRTVSCEPKKTALVQVFFGALGTSDTLPEAYFGTRTMELTWKGDWKISNVVTGVNDADLVSQLKDKGPSGGVGGTTTGKIPPLDEPLVARYFEDLSKEGWVEYANATR
;
A
#
# COMPACT_ATOMS: atom_id res chain seq x y z
N MET A 1 13.94 -62.52 13.96
CA MET A 1 13.03 -61.39 13.61
C MET A 1 13.51 -60.67 12.34
N LYS A 2 13.49 -61.31 11.16
CA LYS A 2 14.04 -60.73 9.91
C LYS A 2 13.09 -60.80 8.69
N LYS A 3 11.79 -61.09 8.89
CA LYS A 3 10.86 -61.33 7.78
C LYS A 3 9.93 -60.17 7.41
N ASN A 4 9.80 -59.14 8.26
CA ASN A 4 8.81 -58.07 8.04
C ASN A 4 9.42 -56.69 7.74
N TRP A 5 10.76 -56.56 7.72
CA TRP A 5 11.43 -55.27 7.47
C TRP A 5 11.14 -54.73 6.07
N LYS A 6 11.07 -55.60 5.05
CA LYS A 6 10.77 -55.19 3.68
C LYS A 6 9.34 -54.66 3.52
N ALA A 7 8.38 -55.20 4.28
CA ALA A 7 7.01 -54.73 4.29
C ALA A 7 6.86 -53.38 5.03
N LEU A 8 7.55 -53.22 6.17
CA LEU A 8 7.61 -51.94 6.89
C LEU A 8 8.27 -50.83 6.07
N ALA A 9 9.34 -51.15 5.33
CA ALA A 9 9.99 -50.18 4.43
C ALA A 9 9.08 -49.76 3.26
N ALA A 10 8.30 -50.70 2.69
CA ALA A 10 7.35 -50.39 1.63
C ALA A 10 6.20 -49.49 2.12
N ILE A 11 5.66 -49.75 3.31
CA ILE A 11 4.58 -48.94 3.90
C ILE A 11 5.09 -47.52 4.22
N ALA A 12 6.30 -47.40 4.77
CA ALA A 12 6.91 -46.10 5.04
C ALA A 12 7.14 -45.30 3.75
N ALA A 13 7.59 -45.95 2.67
CA ALA A 13 7.77 -45.30 1.37
C ALA A 13 6.44 -44.79 0.77
N VAL A 14 5.36 -45.58 0.87
CA VAL A 14 4.04 -45.16 0.41
C VAL A 14 3.52 -43.97 1.23
N LEU A 15 3.70 -43.98 2.55
CA LEU A 15 3.30 -42.85 3.41
C LEU A 15 4.08 -41.57 3.07
N ILE A 16 5.37 -41.68 2.75
CA ILE A 16 6.19 -40.54 2.32
C ILE A 16 5.70 -40.02 0.96
N ILE A 17 5.38 -40.90 0.00
CA ILE A 17 4.86 -40.49 -1.31
C ILE A 17 3.49 -39.79 -1.17
N VAL A 18 2.60 -40.32 -0.32
CA VAL A 18 1.30 -39.70 -0.04
C VAL A 18 1.47 -38.34 0.65
N ALA A 19 2.39 -38.23 1.62
CA ALA A 19 2.69 -36.96 2.28
C ALA A 19 3.27 -35.93 1.29
N ILE A 20 4.18 -36.34 0.41
CA ILE A 20 4.74 -35.49 -0.65
C ILE A 20 3.64 -35.08 -1.64
N ALA A 21 2.73 -35.99 -2.02
CA ALA A 21 1.62 -35.68 -2.92
C ALA A 21 0.63 -34.68 -2.29
N VAL A 22 0.29 -34.83 -1.00
CA VAL A 22 -0.57 -33.87 -0.28
C VAL A 22 0.11 -32.51 -0.14
N VAL A 23 1.41 -32.50 0.16
CA VAL A 23 2.21 -31.26 0.22
C VAL A 23 2.29 -30.61 -1.17
N LEU A 24 2.50 -31.36 -2.25
CA LEU A 24 2.53 -30.83 -3.61
C LEU A 24 1.16 -30.37 -4.11
N ILE A 25 0.06 -30.99 -3.66
CA ILE A 25 -1.30 -30.54 -4.00
C ILE A 25 -1.67 -29.28 -3.20
N ASN A 26 -1.29 -29.19 -1.93
CA ASN A 26 -1.53 -28.02 -1.08
C ASN A 26 -0.55 -26.87 -1.34
N LEU A 27 0.64 -27.15 -1.90
CA LEU A 27 1.62 -26.17 -2.39
C LEU A 27 1.50 -25.94 -3.89
N ARG A 28 0.46 -26.46 -4.57
CA ARG A 28 0.13 -25.92 -5.89
C ARG A 28 -0.09 -24.42 -5.67
N PRO A 29 0.68 -23.54 -6.34
CA PRO A 29 0.24 -22.17 -6.50
C PRO A 29 -1.17 -22.30 -7.06
N GLY A 30 -2.17 -21.83 -6.30
CA GLY A 30 -3.52 -21.75 -6.82
C GLY A 30 -3.39 -21.15 -8.21
N ALA A 31 -3.95 -21.84 -9.22
CA ALA A 31 -3.97 -21.34 -10.58
C ALA A 31 -4.28 -19.85 -10.47
N GLN A 32 -3.28 -19.01 -10.81
CA GLN A 32 -3.41 -17.57 -10.77
C GLN A 32 -4.76 -17.30 -11.40
N ALA A 33 -5.72 -16.83 -10.60
CA ALA A 33 -6.98 -16.39 -11.13
C ALA A 33 -6.57 -15.43 -12.23
N ALA A 34 -6.89 -15.80 -13.47
CA ALA A 34 -6.47 -15.05 -14.64
C ALA A 34 -6.78 -13.60 -14.32
N GLN A 35 -5.75 -12.75 -14.36
CA GLN A 35 -5.91 -11.32 -14.23
C GLN A 35 -7.11 -10.96 -15.12
N PRO A 36 -8.15 -10.27 -14.59
CA PRO A 36 -9.20 -9.77 -15.45
C PRO A 36 -8.50 -9.00 -16.57
N GLU A 37 -8.63 -9.47 -17.81
CA GLU A 37 -8.12 -8.74 -18.96
C GLU A 37 -8.66 -7.32 -18.84
N PRO A 38 -7.80 -6.29 -18.94
CA PRO A 38 -8.28 -4.93 -18.88
C PRO A 38 -9.32 -4.79 -19.98
N SER A 39 -10.56 -4.55 -19.57
CA SER A 39 -11.66 -4.35 -20.50
C SER A 39 -11.25 -3.20 -21.41
N ALA A 40 -10.94 -3.52 -22.66
CA ALA A 40 -10.77 -2.54 -23.68
C ALA A 40 -12.07 -1.73 -23.72
N ASP A 41 -11.94 -0.42 -23.59
CA ASP A 41 -13.02 0.58 -23.69
C ASP A 41 -13.77 0.95 -22.39
N ASN A 42 -13.06 1.59 -21.45
CA ASN A 42 -13.64 2.23 -20.26
C ASN A 42 -13.83 3.76 -20.38
N GLY A 43 -13.74 4.34 -21.59
CA GLY A 43 -13.92 5.78 -21.78
C GLY A 43 -12.95 6.66 -20.98
N MET A 44 -11.81 6.12 -20.55
CA MET A 44 -10.76 6.86 -19.87
C MET A 44 -9.93 7.63 -20.89
N VAL A 45 -9.78 8.93 -20.68
CA VAL A 45 -8.93 9.78 -21.53
C VAL A 45 -7.48 9.59 -21.09
N ALA A 46 -6.54 9.59 -22.04
CA ALA A 46 -5.11 9.60 -21.70
C ALA A 46 -4.76 10.91 -20.98
N GLY A 47 -4.22 10.79 -19.77
CA GLY A 47 -3.72 11.89 -18.97
C GLY A 47 -2.40 12.43 -19.50
N LYS A 48 -1.93 13.52 -18.88
CA LYS A 48 -0.71 14.28 -19.26
C LYS A 48 0.52 13.39 -19.47
N PHE A 49 0.66 12.30 -18.73
CA PHE A 49 1.83 11.40 -18.77
C PHE A 49 1.57 10.05 -19.46
N GLY A 50 0.45 9.93 -20.17
CA GLY A 50 0.07 8.71 -20.90
C GLY A 50 -0.61 7.64 -20.06
N PHE A 51 -0.91 7.90 -18.78
CA PHE A 51 -1.76 7.04 -17.96
C PHE A 51 -3.24 7.32 -18.24
N PRO A 52 -4.13 6.32 -18.23
CA PRO A 52 -5.58 6.57 -18.27
C PRO A 52 -6.04 7.39 -17.05
N VAL A 53 -6.99 8.30 -17.23
CA VAL A 53 -7.57 9.10 -16.15
C VAL A 53 -8.88 8.46 -15.66
N SER A 54 -8.94 8.17 -14.36
CA SER A 54 -10.14 7.65 -13.69
C SER A 54 -11.18 8.73 -13.43
N LYS A 55 -12.37 8.32 -12.99
CA LYS A 55 -13.38 9.22 -12.40
C LYS A 55 -13.23 9.39 -10.89
N ILE A 56 -12.22 8.76 -10.29
CA ILE A 56 -12.05 8.69 -8.84
C ILE A 56 -11.29 9.94 -8.38
N ASN A 57 -11.87 10.66 -7.42
CA ASN A 57 -11.21 11.75 -6.73
C ASN A 57 -10.62 11.28 -5.39
N ILE A 58 -9.41 11.73 -5.10
CA ILE A 58 -8.79 11.62 -3.77
C ILE A 58 -9.56 12.52 -2.80
N GLY A 59 -9.83 12.01 -1.60
CA GLY A 59 -10.59 12.69 -0.55
C GLY A 59 -12.12 12.54 -0.66
N GLU A 60 -12.61 11.88 -1.72
CA GLU A 60 -14.02 11.57 -1.90
C GLU A 60 -14.35 10.12 -1.54
N GLY A 61 -15.64 9.80 -1.52
CA GLY A 61 -16.16 8.51 -1.09
C GLY A 61 -16.37 8.46 0.42
N GLY A 62 -16.83 7.30 0.89
CA GLY A 62 -17.25 7.14 2.27
C GLY A 62 -18.53 7.91 2.60
N THR A 63 -19.10 7.61 3.75
CA THR A 63 -20.31 8.26 4.28
C THR A 63 -20.11 8.75 5.71
N LYS A 64 -18.94 8.50 6.28
CA LYS A 64 -18.55 8.79 7.66
C LYS A 64 -17.12 9.31 7.68
N THR A 65 -16.73 9.84 8.82
CA THR A 65 -15.35 10.28 9.08
C THR A 65 -14.83 9.51 10.29
N ALA A 66 -13.56 9.10 10.24
CA ALA A 66 -12.90 8.43 11.35
C ALA A 66 -12.65 9.40 12.52
N ALA A 67 -12.11 8.86 13.62
CA ALA A 67 -11.88 9.61 14.86
C ALA A 67 -10.88 10.77 14.73
N ASP A 68 -10.03 10.76 13.71
CA ASP A 68 -9.14 11.88 13.37
C ASP A 68 -9.85 13.09 12.75
N GLY A 69 -11.15 12.98 12.47
CA GLY A 69 -11.95 14.07 11.90
C GLY A 69 -11.62 14.38 10.44
N LYS A 70 -10.74 13.61 9.78
CA LYS A 70 -10.32 13.85 8.40
C LYS A 70 -10.43 12.63 7.48
N THR A 71 -10.24 11.41 7.98
CA THR A 71 -10.18 10.23 7.12
C THR A 71 -11.59 9.71 6.79
N PRO A 72 -12.05 9.72 5.53
CA PRO A 72 -13.36 9.19 5.17
C PRO A 72 -13.44 7.67 5.36
N THR A 73 -14.59 7.19 5.81
CA THR A 73 -14.94 5.77 6.09
C THR A 73 -16.39 5.49 5.69
N GLY A 74 -16.85 4.24 5.82
CA GLY A 74 -18.21 3.86 5.43
C GLY A 74 -18.38 3.83 3.91
N TYR A 75 -17.38 3.28 3.23
CA TYR A 75 -17.41 3.02 1.79
C TYR A 75 -18.42 1.93 1.46
N ASN A 76 -18.90 1.88 0.23
CA ASN A 76 -19.62 0.71 -0.28
C ASN A 76 -18.61 -0.39 -0.66
N GLY A 77 -19.08 -1.59 -1.01
CA GLY A 77 -18.18 -2.72 -1.31
C GLY A 77 -17.76 -2.86 -2.77
N THR A 78 -17.68 -1.77 -3.54
CA THR A 78 -17.21 -1.79 -4.94
C THR A 78 -15.69 -1.70 -5.04
N CYS A 79 -15.12 -1.93 -6.22
CA CYS A 79 -13.68 -1.78 -6.44
C CYS A 79 -13.25 -0.30 -6.47
N ASP A 80 -14.05 0.57 -7.05
CA ASP A 80 -13.78 2.02 -7.05
C ASP A 80 -13.73 2.57 -5.62
N SER A 81 -14.64 2.11 -4.76
CA SER A 81 -14.62 2.50 -3.35
C SER A 81 -13.46 1.89 -2.56
N ALA A 82 -12.94 0.73 -2.97
CA ALA A 82 -11.72 0.17 -2.41
C ALA A 82 -10.51 1.02 -2.78
N VAL A 83 -10.44 1.52 -4.02
CA VAL A 83 -9.40 2.45 -4.48
C VAL A 83 -9.52 3.79 -3.74
N GLN A 84 -10.72 4.34 -3.57
CA GLN A 84 -10.94 5.54 -2.76
C GLN A 84 -10.48 5.34 -1.32
N ALA A 85 -10.85 4.21 -0.70
CA ALA A 85 -10.41 3.87 0.65
C ALA A 85 -8.88 3.80 0.74
N ALA A 86 -8.22 3.10 -0.19
CA ALA A 86 -6.76 3.03 -0.25
C ALA A 86 -6.12 4.42 -0.35
N ALA A 87 -6.59 5.26 -1.28
CA ALA A 87 -6.11 6.63 -1.44
C ALA A 87 -6.23 7.42 -0.13
N ASN A 88 -7.39 7.34 0.51
CA ASN A 88 -7.71 8.11 1.70
C ASN A 88 -7.05 7.58 2.98
N TYR A 89 -6.71 6.29 3.03
CA TYR A 89 -5.99 5.69 4.16
C TYR A 89 -4.47 5.87 4.05
N THR A 90 -3.95 6.20 2.87
CA THR A 90 -2.51 6.39 2.64
C THR A 90 -1.90 7.45 3.57
N PRO A 91 -2.50 8.64 3.77
CA PRO A 91 -2.00 9.60 4.76
C PRO A 91 -1.97 9.00 6.17
N THR A 92 -3.00 8.27 6.61
CA THR A 92 -3.00 7.63 7.94
C THR A 92 -1.86 6.63 8.14
N LEU A 93 -1.34 6.04 7.05
CA LEU A 93 -0.20 5.11 7.06
C LEU A 93 1.17 5.79 6.94
N VAL A 94 1.23 6.99 6.37
CA VAL A 94 2.50 7.67 6.02
C VAL A 94 2.76 8.85 6.94
N ASP A 95 1.73 9.63 7.25
CA ASP A 95 1.84 10.83 8.09
C ASP A 95 2.47 10.47 9.44
N VAL A 96 3.34 11.32 9.95
CA VAL A 96 3.85 11.23 11.32
C VAL A 96 3.89 12.63 11.89
N HIS A 97 2.87 12.97 12.68
CA HIS A 97 2.83 14.23 13.43
C HIS A 97 2.95 13.94 14.92
N LEU A 98 3.97 14.49 15.57
CA LEU A 98 4.30 14.15 16.96
C LEU A 98 3.13 14.43 17.92
N GLU A 99 2.42 15.54 17.75
CA GLU A 99 1.33 15.93 18.65
C GLU A 99 0.07 15.06 18.49
N THR A 100 -0.28 14.66 17.27
CA THR A 100 -1.53 13.94 16.97
C THR A 100 -1.33 12.44 16.76
N TRP A 101 -0.12 11.92 16.94
CA TRP A 101 0.22 10.51 16.71
C TRP A 101 -0.71 9.55 17.46
N GLY A 102 -1.12 9.87 18.68
CA GLY A 102 -2.06 9.05 19.45
C GLY A 102 -3.42 8.88 18.75
N THR A 103 -3.99 9.96 18.24
CA THR A 103 -5.24 9.96 17.46
C THR A 103 -5.07 9.25 16.12
N GLN A 104 -3.92 9.43 15.47
CA GLN A 104 -3.59 8.74 14.22
C GLN A 104 -3.50 7.23 14.43
N LYS A 105 -2.79 6.77 15.47
CA LYS A 105 -2.71 5.35 15.85
C LYS A 105 -4.08 4.77 16.16
N ALA A 106 -4.92 5.48 16.90
CA ALA A 106 -6.29 5.04 17.18
C ALA A 106 -7.13 4.93 15.90
N THR A 107 -6.96 5.89 14.98
CA THR A 107 -7.62 5.87 13.68
C THR A 107 -7.15 4.68 12.86
N LEU A 108 -5.84 4.46 12.72
CA LEU A 108 -5.31 3.31 11.98
C LEU A 108 -5.82 1.99 12.54
N ASN A 109 -5.85 1.82 13.87
CA ASN A 109 -6.45 0.65 14.52
C ASN A 109 -7.93 0.45 14.14
N SER A 110 -8.71 1.52 13.99
CA SER A 110 -10.12 1.43 13.57
C SER A 110 -10.31 1.10 12.09
N LEU A 111 -9.31 1.42 11.26
CA LEU A 111 -9.28 1.15 9.82
C LEU A 111 -8.72 -0.24 9.51
N ALA A 112 -8.02 -0.84 10.47
CA ALA A 112 -7.34 -2.11 10.31
C ALA A 112 -8.19 -3.33 10.70
N VAL A 113 -7.92 -4.44 10.03
CA VAL A 113 -8.13 -5.77 10.58
C VAL A 113 -6.91 -6.10 11.44
N PRO A 114 -7.09 -6.42 12.74
CA PRO A 114 -5.97 -6.74 13.62
C PRO A 114 -5.10 -7.87 13.06
N GLY A 115 -3.77 -7.66 13.05
CA GLY A 115 -2.79 -8.63 12.57
C GLY A 115 -1.35 -8.16 12.78
N PRO A 116 -0.35 -9.04 12.57
CA PRO A 116 1.07 -8.72 12.83
C PRO A 116 1.60 -7.54 12.02
N TRP A 117 1.06 -7.29 10.83
CA TRP A 117 1.42 -6.16 9.96
C TRP A 117 1.19 -4.80 10.65
N LEU A 118 0.26 -4.73 11.59
CA LEU A 118 -0.09 -3.47 12.24
C LEU A 118 1.08 -2.95 13.08
N GLU A 119 1.80 -3.85 13.74
CA GLU A 119 3.01 -3.54 14.52
C GLU A 119 4.20 -3.17 13.63
N THR A 120 4.22 -3.58 12.35
CA THR A 120 5.32 -3.24 11.42
C THR A 120 5.11 -1.88 10.75
N VAL A 121 3.86 -1.40 10.68
CA VAL A 121 3.50 -0.08 10.15
C VAL A 121 3.52 0.98 11.24
N LEU A 122 3.13 0.63 12.47
CA LEU A 122 3.09 1.57 13.58
C LEU A 122 4.50 1.85 14.09
N LEU A 123 4.90 3.13 14.10
CA LEU A 123 6.11 3.54 14.80
C LEU A 123 6.00 3.18 16.30
N PRO A 124 7.01 2.51 16.87
CA PRO A 124 7.07 2.23 18.29
C PRO A 124 6.89 3.50 19.12
N GLY A 125 6.17 3.38 20.24
CA GLY A 125 5.93 4.51 21.13
C GLY A 125 7.21 5.16 21.66
N THR A 126 8.28 4.37 21.80
CA THR A 126 9.62 4.83 22.17
C THR A 126 10.20 5.78 21.13
N ILE A 127 10.08 5.47 19.83
CA ILE A 127 10.55 6.36 18.76
C ILE A 127 9.84 7.71 18.84
N ILE A 128 8.53 7.71 19.12
CA ILE A 128 7.75 8.95 19.23
C ILE A 128 8.08 9.73 20.51
N SER A 129 8.27 9.04 21.64
CA SER A 129 8.67 9.71 22.89
C SER A 129 10.09 10.26 22.81
N ASP A 130 11.01 9.49 22.23
CA ASP A 130 12.39 9.91 22.01
C ASP A 130 12.42 11.08 21.04
N ALA A 131 11.60 11.04 19.99
CA ALA A 131 11.48 12.15 19.05
C ALA A 131 10.96 13.43 19.71
N LYS A 132 9.97 13.31 20.60
CA LYS A 132 9.48 14.44 21.40
C LYS A 132 10.53 14.96 22.38
N ALA A 133 11.26 14.07 23.04
CA ALA A 133 12.28 14.41 24.03
C ALA A 133 13.50 15.10 23.40
N GLN A 134 13.84 14.74 22.16
CA GLN A 134 14.90 15.40 21.39
C GLN A 134 14.50 16.80 20.90
N GLY A 135 13.20 17.15 20.92
CA GLY A 135 12.72 18.49 20.61
C GLY A 135 13.16 18.98 19.23
N THR A 136 13.77 20.17 19.16
CA THR A 136 14.29 20.77 17.93
C THR A 136 15.53 20.09 17.35
N ALA A 137 16.11 19.11 18.07
CA ALA A 137 17.24 18.33 17.56
C ALA A 137 16.80 17.27 16.54
N LEU A 138 15.52 16.86 16.56
CA LEU A 138 14.95 16.21 15.39
C LEU A 138 14.68 17.24 14.31
N LYS A 139 14.99 16.84 13.09
CA LYS A 139 14.62 17.50 11.83
C LYS A 139 13.12 17.41 11.54
N THR A 140 12.28 17.63 12.56
CA THR A 140 10.86 17.87 12.33
C THR A 140 10.69 19.17 11.56
N PHE A 141 9.62 19.24 10.77
CA PHE A 141 9.27 20.45 10.05
C PHE A 141 7.89 20.95 10.47
N GLY A 142 7.63 22.22 10.14
CA GLY A 142 6.38 22.96 10.38
C GLY A 142 5.39 22.35 11.37
N GLY A 143 5.51 22.63 12.66
CA GLY A 143 4.51 22.19 13.65
C GLY A 143 4.67 20.76 14.19
N GLY A 144 5.79 20.08 13.90
CA GLY A 144 6.10 18.77 14.51
C GLY A 144 5.85 17.59 13.59
N TRP A 145 5.85 17.81 12.27
CA TRP A 145 5.81 16.76 11.25
C TRP A 145 7.17 16.09 11.11
N MET A 146 7.16 14.77 10.98
CA MET A 146 8.30 13.97 10.54
C MET A 146 8.12 13.50 9.09
N ASP A 147 6.91 13.03 8.77
CA ASP A 147 6.50 12.65 7.43
C ASP A 147 5.12 13.21 7.14
N GLN A 148 4.90 13.74 5.94
CA GLN A 148 3.61 14.26 5.50
C GLN A 148 3.34 13.84 4.06
N ALA A 149 2.28 13.05 3.85
CA ALA A 149 1.91 12.58 2.52
C ALA A 149 0.97 13.55 1.79
N ASP A 150 1.16 13.62 0.47
CA ASP A 150 0.23 14.20 -0.49
C ASP A 150 -0.03 13.18 -1.60
N VAL A 151 -1.19 12.51 -1.51
CA VAL A 151 -1.63 11.53 -2.51
C VAL A 151 -1.93 12.20 -3.84
N LYS A 152 -2.34 13.47 -3.87
CA LYS A 152 -2.61 14.20 -5.12
C LYS A 152 -1.32 14.52 -5.86
N ALA A 153 -0.22 14.75 -5.15
CA ALA A 153 1.08 14.99 -5.77
C ALA A 153 1.62 13.77 -6.54
N GLY A 154 1.43 12.56 -6.00
CA GLY A 154 1.76 11.32 -6.72
C GLY A 154 0.71 10.95 -7.76
N GLY A 155 -0.57 11.06 -7.40
CA GLY A 155 -1.69 11.14 -8.35
C GLY A 155 -2.02 9.85 -9.10
N LEU A 156 -1.35 8.73 -8.82
CA LEU A 156 -1.58 7.46 -9.52
C LEU A 156 -1.99 6.34 -8.56
N TYR A 157 -2.74 5.37 -9.09
CA TYR A 157 -3.03 4.10 -8.43
C TYR A 157 -2.99 2.93 -9.39
N ARG A 158 -2.82 1.73 -8.86
CA ARG A 158 -2.96 0.47 -9.60
C ARG A 158 -3.78 -0.51 -8.79
N THR A 159 -4.87 -1.00 -9.37
CA THR A 159 -5.64 -2.11 -8.80
C THR A 159 -4.99 -3.42 -9.26
N VAL A 160 -4.37 -4.15 -8.34
CA VAL A 160 -3.72 -5.43 -8.64
C VAL A 160 -4.76 -6.55 -8.71
N SER A 161 -5.66 -6.58 -7.73
CA SER A 161 -6.82 -7.47 -7.70
C SER A 161 -7.96 -6.81 -6.95
N CYS A 162 -9.20 -7.17 -7.29
CA CYS A 162 -10.37 -6.75 -6.54
C CYS A 162 -11.54 -7.71 -6.73
N GLU A 163 -12.09 -8.18 -5.62
CA GLU A 163 -13.37 -8.86 -5.54
C GLU A 163 -14.35 -8.01 -4.71
N PRO A 164 -15.41 -7.46 -5.32
CA PRO A 164 -16.40 -6.65 -4.61
C PRO A 164 -16.94 -7.34 -3.35
N LYS A 165 -17.03 -6.57 -2.26
CA LYS A 165 -17.47 -7.03 -0.92
C LYS A 165 -16.65 -8.18 -0.33
N LYS A 166 -15.42 -8.39 -0.80
CA LYS A 166 -14.51 -9.42 -0.28
C LYS A 166 -13.12 -8.86 0.02
N THR A 167 -12.29 -8.69 -1.01
CA THR A 167 -10.89 -8.31 -0.89
C THR A 167 -10.48 -7.40 -2.04
N ALA A 168 -9.48 -6.56 -1.83
CA ALA A 168 -8.83 -5.78 -2.88
C ALA A 168 -7.35 -5.58 -2.55
N LEU A 169 -6.50 -5.58 -3.57
CA LEU A 169 -5.09 -5.24 -3.46
C LEU A 169 -4.83 -4.00 -4.33
N VAL A 170 -4.51 -2.88 -3.68
CA VAL A 170 -4.39 -1.58 -4.33
C VAL A 170 -3.03 -0.96 -4.03
N GLN A 171 -2.38 -0.46 -5.06
CA GLN A 171 -1.18 0.36 -4.96
C GLN A 171 -1.52 1.83 -5.16
N VAL A 172 -1.04 2.68 -4.27
CA VAL A 172 -1.23 4.13 -4.31
C VAL A 172 0.13 4.80 -4.40
N PHE A 173 0.34 5.58 -5.44
CA PHE A 173 1.54 6.40 -5.63
C PHE A 173 1.28 7.80 -5.08
N PHE A 174 2.14 8.25 -4.16
CA PHE A 174 2.00 9.50 -3.43
C PHE A 174 3.33 10.26 -3.44
N GLY A 175 3.25 11.59 -3.32
CA GLY A 175 4.39 12.42 -2.93
C GLY A 175 4.39 12.60 -1.43
N ALA A 176 5.55 12.86 -0.82
CA ALA A 176 5.65 13.14 0.60
C ALA A 176 6.83 14.04 0.91
N LEU A 177 6.77 14.67 2.08
CA LEU A 177 7.87 15.36 2.73
C LEU A 177 8.36 14.52 3.90
N GLY A 178 9.66 14.25 3.96
CA GLY A 178 10.32 13.59 5.09
C GLY A 178 11.35 14.50 5.76
N THR A 179 11.80 14.12 6.95
CA THR A 179 12.81 14.87 7.71
C THR A 179 14.17 14.93 7.00
N SER A 180 14.85 16.09 7.01
CA SER A 180 16.22 16.28 6.48
C SER A 180 16.98 17.43 7.16
N ASP A 181 18.30 17.53 7.01
CA ASP A 181 19.20 18.44 7.78
C ASP A 181 18.86 19.92 7.67
N THR A 182 18.23 20.34 6.58
CA THR A 182 18.03 21.76 6.25
C THR A 182 16.56 22.10 6.09
N LEU A 183 15.92 21.48 5.12
CA LEU A 183 14.50 21.60 4.78
C LEU A 183 13.93 20.19 4.63
N PRO A 184 12.61 19.98 4.78
CA PRO A 184 12.05 18.66 4.54
C PRO A 184 12.32 18.21 3.10
N GLU A 185 12.73 16.95 2.95
CA GLU A 185 13.08 16.37 1.67
C GLU A 185 11.86 15.75 1.01
N ALA A 186 11.62 16.13 -0.24
CA ALA A 186 10.55 15.56 -1.03
C ALA A 186 10.97 14.20 -1.59
N TYR A 187 10.04 13.25 -1.52
CA TYR A 187 10.17 11.95 -2.16
C TYR A 187 8.83 11.53 -2.74
N PHE A 188 8.88 10.54 -3.63
CA PHE A 188 7.71 9.83 -4.10
C PHE A 188 7.79 8.37 -3.66
N GLY A 189 6.63 7.78 -3.38
CA GLY A 189 6.56 6.41 -2.89
C GLY A 189 5.27 5.72 -3.29
N THR A 190 5.28 4.39 -3.24
CA THR A 190 4.09 3.56 -3.40
C THR A 190 3.73 2.91 -2.06
N ARG A 191 2.44 2.97 -1.69
CA ARG A 191 1.87 2.11 -0.65
C ARG A 191 1.01 1.04 -1.30
N THR A 192 1.32 -0.22 -1.01
CA THR A 192 0.48 -1.36 -1.39
C THR A 192 -0.35 -1.75 -0.18
N MET A 193 -1.68 -1.71 -0.33
CA MET A 193 -2.63 -2.07 0.71
C MET A 193 -3.48 -3.26 0.25
N GLU A 194 -3.50 -4.29 1.06
CA GLU A 194 -4.58 -5.28 1.00
C GLU A 194 -5.75 -4.76 1.86
N LEU A 195 -6.93 -4.75 1.27
CA LEU A 195 -8.18 -4.34 1.90
C LEU A 195 -9.11 -5.55 1.98
N THR A 196 -9.76 -5.73 3.12
CA THR A 196 -10.83 -6.71 3.32
C THR A 196 -12.14 -5.98 3.63
N TRP A 197 -13.22 -6.48 3.04
CA TRP A 197 -14.56 -5.95 3.30
C TRP A 197 -15.15 -6.50 4.60
N LYS A 198 -15.46 -5.60 5.54
CA LYS A 198 -16.14 -5.92 6.82
C LYS A 198 -17.27 -4.94 7.11
N GLY A 199 -18.18 -4.79 6.16
CA GLY A 199 -19.21 -3.73 6.18
C GLY A 199 -18.66 -2.33 5.85
N ASP A 200 -17.36 -2.25 5.66
CA ASP A 200 -16.57 -1.13 5.17
C ASP A 200 -15.24 -1.72 4.65
N TRP A 201 -14.47 -0.98 3.84
CA TRP A 201 -13.13 -1.41 3.46
C TRP A 201 -12.16 -1.19 4.62
N LYS A 202 -11.51 -2.27 5.06
CA LYS A 202 -10.53 -2.27 6.16
C LYS A 202 -9.18 -2.76 5.65
N ILE A 203 -8.10 -2.18 6.15
CA ILE A 203 -6.75 -2.62 5.80
C ILE A 203 -6.49 -3.96 6.45
N SER A 204 -6.19 -5.00 5.68
CA SER A 204 -5.83 -6.32 6.22
C SER A 204 -4.35 -6.59 6.19
N ASN A 205 -3.60 -5.89 5.33
CA ASN A 205 -2.14 -5.93 5.29
C ASN A 205 -1.59 -4.72 4.49
N VAL A 206 -0.32 -4.36 4.70
CA VAL A 206 0.40 -3.30 3.98
C VAL A 206 1.82 -3.76 3.68
N VAL A 207 2.24 -3.61 2.43
CA VAL A 207 3.64 -3.86 2.07
C VAL A 207 4.49 -2.65 2.47
N THR A 208 5.26 -2.80 3.55
CA THR A 208 6.24 -1.80 4.02
C THR A 208 7.66 -2.07 3.52
N GLY A 209 7.91 -3.22 2.87
CA GLY A 209 9.20 -3.63 2.32
C GLY A 209 9.16 -4.97 1.57
N VAL A 210 10.32 -5.44 1.06
CA VAL A 210 10.45 -6.62 0.18
C VAL A 210 10.24 -7.97 0.89
N ASN A 211 10.04 -7.97 2.22
CA ASN A 211 9.97 -9.19 3.02
C ASN A 211 8.54 -9.74 3.22
N ASP A 212 7.51 -9.09 2.68
CA ASP A 212 6.15 -9.64 2.64
C ASP A 212 5.99 -10.53 1.39
N ALA A 213 6.49 -11.76 1.47
CA ALA A 213 6.53 -12.68 0.34
C ALA A 213 5.13 -12.98 -0.24
N ASP A 214 4.09 -13.00 0.59
CA ASP A 214 2.75 -13.41 0.19
C ASP A 214 2.07 -12.33 -0.66
N LEU A 215 2.17 -11.05 -0.27
CA LEU A 215 1.67 -9.96 -1.09
C LEU A 215 2.56 -9.69 -2.30
N VAL A 216 3.89 -9.68 -2.11
CA VAL A 216 4.85 -9.38 -3.19
C VAL A 216 4.71 -10.38 -4.34
N SER A 217 4.39 -11.65 -4.07
CA SER A 217 4.16 -12.66 -5.11
C SER A 217 2.97 -12.36 -6.04
N GLN A 218 2.01 -11.56 -5.58
CA GLN A 218 0.84 -11.14 -6.36
C GLN A 218 1.09 -9.86 -7.16
N LEU A 219 2.18 -9.12 -6.85
CA LEU A 219 2.50 -7.86 -7.49
C LEU A 219 3.33 -8.10 -8.75
N LYS A 220 2.97 -7.39 -9.83
CA LYS A 220 3.84 -7.31 -11.01
C LYS A 220 5.18 -6.63 -10.67
N ASP A 221 5.12 -5.59 -9.85
CA ASP A 221 6.26 -4.86 -9.31
C ASP A 221 5.86 -4.10 -8.01
N LYS A 222 6.85 -3.61 -7.27
CA LYS A 222 6.66 -2.88 -6.00
C LYS A 222 6.09 -1.45 -6.17
N GLY A 223 5.93 -0.99 -7.41
CA GLY A 223 5.60 0.39 -7.76
C GLY A 223 6.78 1.36 -7.63
N PRO A 224 6.64 2.57 -8.20
CA PRO A 224 7.65 3.61 -8.17
C PRO A 224 7.92 4.10 -6.74
N SER A 225 9.19 4.35 -6.43
CA SER A 225 9.62 5.04 -5.22
C SER A 225 11.02 5.64 -5.38
N GLY A 226 11.30 6.71 -4.63
CA GLY A 226 12.62 7.32 -4.53
C GLY A 226 12.59 8.81 -4.23
N GLY A 227 13.73 9.35 -3.80
CA GLY A 227 13.90 10.79 -3.57
C GLY A 227 13.77 11.60 -4.86
N VAL A 228 13.41 12.88 -4.72
CA VAL A 228 13.28 13.80 -5.87
C VAL A 228 14.64 14.10 -6.51
N GLY A 229 15.74 14.03 -5.75
CA GLY A 229 17.07 14.42 -6.19
C GLY A 229 17.22 15.94 -6.34
N GLY A 230 18.46 16.43 -6.39
CA GLY A 230 18.74 17.87 -6.47
C GLY A 230 18.68 18.59 -5.12
N THR A 231 18.49 19.91 -5.16
CA THR A 231 18.48 20.76 -3.96
C THR A 231 17.14 20.67 -3.24
N THR A 232 17.17 20.45 -1.93
CA THR A 232 15.98 20.40 -1.08
C THR A 232 15.24 21.74 -1.05
N THR A 233 13.94 21.72 -1.36
CA THR A 233 13.11 22.94 -1.46
C THR A 233 12.09 23.07 -0.32
N GLY A 234 11.91 22.04 0.49
CA GLY A 234 10.85 21.97 1.50
C GLY A 234 9.44 21.81 0.93
N LYS A 235 9.32 21.47 -0.36
CA LYS A 235 8.04 21.31 -1.07
C LYS A 235 8.04 20.06 -1.94
N ILE A 236 6.90 19.40 -2.03
CA ILE A 236 6.68 18.31 -2.98
C ILE A 236 6.56 18.94 -4.37
N PRO A 237 7.46 18.63 -5.33
CA PRO A 237 7.32 19.15 -6.68
C PRO A 237 6.09 18.52 -7.36
N PRO A 238 5.47 19.22 -8.33
CA PRO A 238 4.49 18.55 -9.19
C PRO A 238 5.18 17.42 -9.95
N LEU A 239 4.42 16.36 -10.23
CA LEU A 239 4.89 15.30 -11.12
C LEU A 239 5.11 15.90 -12.53
N ASP A 240 6.24 15.60 -13.16
CA ASP A 240 6.56 16.01 -14.53
C ASP A 240 7.08 14.81 -15.35
N GLU A 241 7.25 14.99 -16.67
CA GLU A 241 7.72 13.92 -17.54
C GLU A 241 9.09 13.35 -17.14
N PRO A 242 10.11 14.16 -16.78
CA PRO A 242 11.38 13.65 -16.25
C PRO A 242 11.23 12.79 -14.99
N LEU A 243 10.42 13.21 -14.02
CA LEU A 243 10.18 12.45 -12.80
C LEU A 243 9.45 11.14 -13.12
N VAL A 244 8.42 11.17 -13.97
CA VAL A 244 7.73 9.96 -14.42
C VAL A 244 8.68 9.01 -15.13
N ALA A 245 9.49 9.51 -16.07
CA ALA A 245 10.45 8.69 -16.80
C ALA A 245 11.44 8.00 -15.85
N ARG A 246 11.97 8.74 -14.87
CA ARG A 246 12.89 8.19 -13.86
C ARG A 246 12.23 7.15 -12.97
N TYR A 247 11.03 7.43 -12.45
CA TYR A 247 10.36 6.52 -11.52
C TYR A 247 9.82 5.26 -12.19
N PHE A 248 9.56 5.31 -13.49
CA PHE A 248 9.05 4.19 -14.27
C PHE A 248 10.08 3.58 -15.24
N GLU A 249 11.37 3.92 -15.13
CA GLU A 249 12.41 3.46 -16.06
C GLU A 249 12.45 1.92 -16.17
N ASP A 250 12.43 1.23 -15.02
CA ASP A 250 12.44 -0.23 -14.93
C ASP A 250 11.10 -0.82 -14.46
N LEU A 251 10.02 -0.03 -14.49
CA LEU A 251 8.71 -0.43 -13.98
C LEU A 251 7.64 -0.42 -15.05
N SER A 252 6.66 -1.30 -14.87
CA SER A 252 5.51 -1.37 -15.77
C SER A 252 4.54 -0.21 -15.52
N LYS A 253 4.23 0.56 -16.56
CA LYS A 253 3.09 1.51 -16.56
C LYS A 253 1.73 0.81 -16.61
N GLU A 254 1.68 -0.45 -17.03
CA GLU A 254 0.44 -1.21 -17.11
C GLU A 254 -0.30 -1.25 -15.76
N GLY A 255 -1.61 -1.02 -15.82
CA GLY A 255 -2.51 -1.02 -14.67
C GLY A 255 -2.46 0.26 -13.82
N TRP A 256 -1.51 1.17 -14.06
CA TRP A 256 -1.50 2.47 -13.39
C TRP A 256 -2.51 3.42 -14.03
N VAL A 257 -3.25 4.12 -13.19
CA VAL A 257 -4.35 5.02 -13.54
C VAL A 257 -4.21 6.30 -12.74
N GLU A 258 -4.45 7.43 -13.38
CA GLU A 258 -4.44 8.74 -12.75
C GLU A 258 -5.75 9.02 -12.00
N TYR A 259 -5.68 9.57 -10.79
CA TYR A 259 -6.84 10.14 -10.12
C TYR A 259 -7.36 11.38 -10.84
N ALA A 260 -8.67 11.59 -10.85
CA ALA A 260 -9.30 12.72 -11.56
C ALA A 260 -8.79 14.09 -11.08
N ASN A 261 -8.48 14.20 -9.78
CA ASN A 261 -8.02 15.43 -9.12
C ASN A 261 -6.53 15.40 -8.70
N ALA A 262 -5.69 14.65 -9.40
CA ALA A 262 -4.24 14.69 -9.21
C ALA A 262 -3.66 16.09 -9.49
N THR A 263 -2.63 16.49 -8.74
CA THR A 263 -1.90 17.75 -8.92
C THR A 263 -0.95 17.63 -10.11
N ARG A 264 -0.96 18.59 -11.04
CA ARG A 264 -0.19 18.55 -12.29
C ARG A 264 0.57 19.83 -12.60
#